data_AF-A0A2U3QIT7-F1
#
_entry.id   AF-A0A2U3QIT7-F1
#
_cell.length_a   1.000
_cell.length_b   1.000
_cell.length_c   1.000
_cell.angle_alpha   90.00
_cell.angle_beta   90.00
_cell.angle_gamma   90.00
#
_symmetry.space_group_name_H-M   'P 1'
#
loop_
_entity.id
_entity.type
_entity.pdbx_description
1 polymer ?
#
loop_
_entity_poly.entity_id
_entity_poly.type
_entity_poly.pdbx_seq_one_letter_code
_entity_poly.pdbx_strand_id
1 'polypeptide(L)' 'MVRMVTQILAGIMLLFGAATLFPKAYFEHRAERTGKSILYFVLGVLALFFSIMAFVYAYLILKEIL' A
#
# COMPACT_ATOMS: atom_id res chain seq x y z
N MET A 1 19.69 -1.14 10.99
CA MET A 1 18.95 -2.43 10.95
C MET A 1 17.47 -2.31 11.32
N VAL A 2 17.10 -1.93 12.56
CA VAL A 2 15.66 -1.87 12.97
C VAL A 2 14.80 -1.03 12.02
N ARG A 3 15.25 0.19 11.67
CA ARG A 3 14.56 1.08 10.73
C ARG A 3 14.27 0.42 9.37
N MET A 4 15.22 -0.34 8.83
CA MET A 4 15.07 -1.06 7.55
C MET A 4 13.98 -2.14 7.65
N VAL A 5 14.02 -2.95 8.72
CA VAL A 5 13.03 -4.01 8.95
C VAL A 5 11.63 -3.41 9.11
N THR A 6 11.50 -2.31 9.85
CA THR A 6 10.21 -1.60 9.99
C THR A 6 9.67 -1.11 8.66
N GLN A 7 10.52 -0.55 7.79
CA GLN A 7 10.09 -0.07 6.46
C GLN A 7 9.65 -1.23 5.54
N ILE A 8 10.35 -2.36 5.58
CA ILE A 8 9.95 -3.57 4.83
C ILE A 8 8.60 -4.07 5.32
N LEU A 9 8.42 -4.20 6.64
CA LEU A 9 7.15 -4.66 7.22
C LEU A 9 6.00 -3.70 6.91
N ALA A 10 6.22 -2.39 7.02
CA ALA A 10 5.23 -1.37 6.66
C ALA A 10 4.87 -1.45 5.16
N GLY A 11 5.87 -1.61 4.29
CA GLY A 11 5.66 -1.80 2.86
C GLY A 11 4.79 -3.02 2.54
N ILE A 12 5.07 -4.16 3.17
CA ILE A 12 4.29 -5.39 3.02
C ILE A 12 2.85 -5.21 3.53
N MET A 13 2.67 -4.62 4.72
CA MET A 13 1.34 -4.36 5.29
C MET A 13 0.49 -3.48 4.37
N LEU A 14 1.08 -2.43 3.78
CA LEU A 14 0.40 -1.55 2.85
C LEU A 14 0.08 -2.24 1.51
N LEU A 15 0.96 -3.14 1.05
CA LEU A 15 0.70 -3.99 -0.13
C LEU A 15 -0.53 -4.89 0.10
N PHE A 16 -0.62 -5.53 1.27
CA PHE A 16 -1.80 -6.31 1.65
C PHE A 16 -3.06 -5.44 1.76
N GLY A 17 -2.93 -4.22 2.31
CA GLY A 17 -4.00 -3.23 2.33
C GLY A 17 -4.50 -2.90 0.92
N ALA A 18 -3.60 -2.62 -0.01
CA ALA A 18 -3.95 -2.37 -1.40
C ALA A 18 -4.61 -3.59 -2.07
N ALA A 19 -4.03 -4.78 -1.89
CA ALA A 19 -4.53 -6.03 -2.45
C ALA A 19 -5.95 -6.37 -1.97
N THR A 20 -6.33 -5.94 -0.77
CA THR A 20 -7.70 -6.13 -0.24
C THR A 20 -8.66 -5.00 -0.65
N LEU A 21 -8.16 -3.77 -0.82
CA LEU A 21 -8.96 -2.61 -1.21
C LEU A 21 -9.40 -2.63 -2.68
N PHE A 22 -8.56 -3.11 -3.61
CA PHE A 22 -8.93 -3.15 -5.04
C PHE A 22 -10.13 -4.08 -5.34
N PRO A 23 -10.15 -5.34 -4.87
CA PRO A 23 -11.34 -6.19 -5.03
C PRO A 23 -12.58 -5.57 -4.39
N LYS A 24 -12.43 -4.94 -3.21
CA LYS A 24 -13.54 -4.28 -2.52
C LYS A 24 -14.09 -3.09 -3.31
N ALA A 25 -13.22 -2.29 -3.92
CA ALA A 25 -13.61 -1.20 -4.80
C ALA A 25 -14.42 -1.71 -6.01
N TYR A 26 -14.01 -2.84 -6.59
CA TYR A 26 -14.71 -3.49 -7.69
C TYR A 26 -16.11 -3.99 -7.28
N PHE A 27 -16.22 -4.68 -6.13
CA PHE A 27 -17.52 -5.15 -5.64
C PHE A 27 -18.50 -4.02 -5.31
N GLU A 28 -18.01 -2.92 -4.71
CA GLU A 28 -18.84 -1.75 -4.41
C GLU A 28 -19.23 -0.99 -5.68
N HIS A 29 -18.39 -1.00 -6.72
CA HIS A 29 -18.76 -0.47 -8.04
C HIS A 29 -19.92 -1.25 -8.63
N ARG A 30 -19.84 -2.59 -8.59
CA ARG A 30 -20.89 -3.49 -9.06
C ARG A 30 -22.19 -3.35 -8.27
N ALA A 31 -22.12 -2.92 -7.01
CA ALA A 31 -23.27 -2.67 -6.15
C ALA A 31 -23.87 -1.26 -6.31
N GLU A 32 -23.49 -0.52 -7.37
CA GLU A 32 -23.92 0.86 -7.67
C GLU A 32 -23.59 1.89 -6.57
N ARG A 33 -22.69 1.52 -5.64
CA ARG A 33 -22.22 2.39 -4.56
C ARG A 33 -20.97 3.15 -4.98
N THR A 34 -21.12 3.95 -6.03
CA THR A 34 -20.01 4.63 -6.73
C THR A 34 -19.14 5.45 -5.78
N GLY A 35 -19.71 6.16 -4.80
CA GLY A 35 -18.93 6.92 -3.82
C GLY A 35 -17.99 6.07 -2.97
N LYS A 36 -18.45 4.90 -2.50
CA LYS A 36 -17.62 3.97 -1.71
C LYS A 36 -16.57 3.28 -2.59
N SER A 37 -16.93 2.96 -3.83
CA SER A 37 -16.00 2.38 -4.81
C SER A 37 -14.82 3.31 -5.08
N ILE A 38 -15.09 4.59 -5.36
CA ILE A 38 -14.04 5.60 -5.60
C ILE A 38 -13.15 5.75 -4.36
N LEU A 39 -13.74 5.81 -3.16
CA LEU A 39 -12.99 5.89 -1.91
C LEU A 39 -12.04 4.70 -1.73
N TYR A 40 -12.52 3.47 -1.92
CA TYR A 40 -11.67 2.27 -1.81
C TYR A 40 -10.59 2.22 -2.89
N PHE A 41 -10.88 2.69 -4.10
CA PHE A 41 -9.89 2.80 -5.16
C PHE A 41 -8.79 3.79 -4.80
N VAL A 42 -9.14 5.00 -4.35
CA VAL A 42 -8.18 6.02 -3.92
C VAL A 42 -7.32 5.53 -2.76
N LEU A 43 -7.95 4.88 -1.76
CA LEU A 43 -7.21 4.28 -0.64
C LEU A 43 -6.25 3.18 -1.10
N GLY A 44 -6.65 2.35 -2.08
CA GLY A 44 -5.80 1.32 -2.66
C GLY A 44 -4.58 1.90 -3.39
N VAL A 45 -4.79 2.97 -4.18
CA VAL A 45 -3.70 3.69 -4.87
C VAL A 45 -2.76 4.35 -3.87
N LEU A 46 -3.28 5.01 -2.84
CA LEU A 46 -2.46 5.60 -1.78
C LEU A 46 -1.65 4.52 -1.03
N ALA A 47 -2.27 3.39 -0.69
CA ALA A 47 -1.59 2.28 -0.04
C ALA A 47 -0.44 1.73 -0.91
N LEU A 48 -0.64 1.56 -2.23
CA LEU A 48 0.43 1.19 -3.15
C LEU A 48 1.55 2.25 -3.18
N PHE A 49 1.20 3.52 -3.28
CA PHE A 49 2.17 4.61 -3.32
C PHE A 49 3.06 4.60 -2.06
N PHE A 50 2.45 4.54 -0.87
CA PHE A 50 3.19 4.48 0.38
C PHE A 50 3.98 3.18 0.54
N SER A 51 3.46 2.06 0.04
CA SER A 51 4.19 0.79 0.02
C SER A 51 5.48 0.89 -0.80
N ILE A 52 5.40 1.44 -2.02
CA ILE A 52 6.57 1.67 -2.87
C ILE A 52 7.58 2.58 -2.16
N MET A 53 7.11 3.69 -1.58
CA MET A 53 7.98 4.60 -0.84
C MET A 53 8.68 3.92 0.34
N ALA A 54 7.97 3.06 1.10
CA ALA A 54 8.56 2.31 2.20
C ALA A 54 9.67 1.36 1.72
N PHE A 55 9.48 0.66 0.61
CA PHE A 55 10.54 -0.19 0.03
C PHE A 55 11.72 0.63 -0.51
N VAL A 56 11.47 1.78 -1.12
CA VAL A 56 12.55 2.70 -1.57
C VAL A 56 13.38 3.17 -0.37
N TYR A 57 12.73 3.57 0.73
CA TYR A 57 13.44 3.94 1.96
C TYR A 57 14.20 2.77 2.57
N ALA A 58 13.63 1.57 2.58
CA ALA A 58 14.35 0.38 3.04
C ALA A 58 15.61 0.11 2.21
N TYR A 59 15.53 0.27 0.89
CA TYR A 59 16.67 0.13 -0.02
C TYR A 59 17.75 1.19 0.22
N LEU A 60 17.37 2.45 0.41
CA LEU A 60 18.34 3.52 0.72
C LEU A 60 19.05 3.25 2.05
N ILE A 61 18.33 2.79 3.08
CA ILE A 61 18.93 2.42 4.37
C ILE A 61 19.88 1.22 4.20
N LEU A 62 19.51 0.22 3.38
CA LEU A 62 20.38 -0.91 3.10
C LEU A 62 21.68 -0.46 2.41
N LYS A 63 21.57 0.43 1.43
CA LYS A 63 22.73 1.00 0.71
C LYS A 63 23.63 1.84 1.62
N GLU A 64 23.09 2.50 2.63
CA GLU A 64 23.88 3.27 3.60
C GLU A 64 24.65 2.37 4.58
N ILE A 65 24.17 1.14 4.81
CA ILE A 65 24.77 0.18 5.76
C ILE A 65 25.85 -0.69 5.10
N LEU A 66 25.73 -0.96 3.79
CA LEU A 66 26.65 -1.82 3.02
C LEU A 66 27.82 -1.01 2.43
#